data_AF-K1HC79-F1
#
_entry.id   AF-K1HC79-F1
#
_cell.length_a   1.000
_cell.length_b   1.000
_cell.length_c   1.000
_cell.angle_alpha   90.00
_cell.angle_beta   90.00
_cell.angle_gamma   90.00
#
_symmetry.space_group_name_H-M   'P 1'
#
loop_
_entity.id
_entity.type
_entity.pdbx_description
1 polymer ?
#
loop_
_entity_poly.entity_id
_entity_poly.type
_entity_poly.pdbx_seq_one_letter_code
_entity_poly.pdbx_strand_id
1 'polypeptide(L)'
;MMKVITKKIKNTDEYSIIRYSISGIILKTIIFLILYSIYIYLGMYDFREISLSKIIKFIIGSFPFFIFLYSEAISGSSKEILCIKENNLILKKYMLFFCYYSKILKVEDIREIYYEKEPCKDYPFFFVSTDLLKNIKFRVKENEFEDKIYAFGYKLSEHEIAEITNEIEEHIKVENVEKENLSEKYNYSLDERYNYILNKILDEEKLFISEKDNNFIINGDSEAIKDLEISKDMNFEEIDFYIFYVNYLSKKRI
;
A
#
# COMPACT_ATOMS: atom_id res chain seq x y z
N MET A 1 22.82 -3.41 -2.90
CA MET A 1 22.06 -3.09 -4.12
C MET A 1 20.58 -3.14 -3.78
N MET A 2 19.89 -2.01 -3.90
CA MET A 2 18.46 -1.88 -3.64
C MET A 2 17.71 -2.49 -4.83
N LYS A 3 16.66 -3.27 -4.57
CA LYS A 3 15.85 -3.86 -5.64
C LYS A 3 14.41 -3.42 -5.44
N VAL A 4 13.93 -2.61 -6.37
CA VAL A 4 12.51 -2.40 -6.59
C VAL A 4 12.02 -3.56 -7.45
N ILE A 5 11.02 -4.29 -6.96
CA ILE A 5 10.36 -5.33 -7.74
C ILE A 5 8.93 -4.85 -7.94
N THR A 6 8.65 -4.48 -9.18
CA THR A 6 7.31 -4.30 -9.71
C THR A 6 6.75 -5.68 -10.02
N LYS A 7 5.67 -6.07 -9.34
CA LYS A 7 4.97 -7.33 -9.64
C LYS A 7 3.50 -7.03 -9.90
N LYS A 8 3.13 -7.02 -11.18
CA LYS A 8 1.74 -7.10 -11.62
C LYS A 8 1.26 -8.54 -11.38
N ILE A 9 0.22 -8.71 -10.58
CA ILE A 9 -0.41 -10.01 -10.40
C ILE A 9 -1.28 -10.24 -11.64
N LYS A 10 -1.00 -11.31 -12.40
CA LYS A 10 -1.84 -11.66 -13.56
C LYS A 10 -3.25 -12.01 -13.04
N ASN A 11 -4.28 -11.50 -13.72
CA ASN A 11 -5.72 -11.72 -13.50
C ASN A 11 -6.42 -10.88 -12.40
N THR A 12 -5.79 -9.80 -11.93
CA THR A 12 -6.44 -8.76 -11.12
C THR A 12 -5.75 -7.42 -11.41
N ASP A 13 -6.46 -6.29 -11.42
CA ASP A 13 -5.89 -4.93 -11.43
C ASP A 13 -5.19 -4.58 -10.10
N GLU A 14 -4.55 -5.58 -9.48
CA GLU A 14 -3.76 -5.46 -8.27
C GLU A 14 -2.29 -5.30 -8.63
N TYR A 15 -1.77 -4.12 -8.31
CA TYR A 15 -0.37 -3.79 -8.48
C TYR A 15 0.34 -3.79 -7.13
N SER A 16 1.55 -4.34 -7.06
CA SER A 16 2.36 -4.25 -5.84
C SER A 16 3.79 -3.84 -6.15
N ILE A 17 4.19 -2.70 -5.60
CA ILE A 17 5.56 -2.21 -5.63
C ILE A 17 6.18 -2.65 -4.31
N ILE A 18 7.04 -3.66 -4.41
CA ILE A 18 7.78 -4.18 -3.27
C ILE A 18 9.17 -3.61 -3.30
N ARG A 19 9.49 -2.89 -2.24
CA ARG A 19 10.81 -2.36 -2.00
C ARG A 19 11.45 -3.12 -0.85
N TYR A 20 12.55 -3.80 -1.13
CA TYR A 20 13.23 -4.63 -0.15
C TYR A 20 14.75 -4.36 -0.16
N SER A 21 15.35 -4.13 1.01
CA SER A 21 16.81 -3.97 1.17
C SER A 21 17.42 -5.00 2.13
N ILE A 22 17.40 -6.31 1.77
CA ILE A 22 18.01 -7.41 2.55
C ILE A 22 19.50 -7.11 2.72
N SER A 23 20.16 -6.75 1.61
CA SER A 23 21.60 -6.52 1.59
C SER A 23 22.01 -5.32 2.44
N GLY A 24 21.19 -4.26 2.47
CA GLY A 24 21.44 -3.08 3.29
C GLY A 24 21.29 -3.37 4.78
N ILE A 25 20.28 -4.17 5.17
CA ILE A 25 20.10 -4.58 6.58
C ILE A 25 21.28 -5.44 7.03
N ILE A 26 21.64 -6.48 6.26
CA ILE A 26 22.75 -7.39 6.62
C ILE A 26 24.07 -6.61 6.78
N LEU A 27 24.40 -5.74 5.83
CA LEU A 27 25.63 -4.94 5.88
C LEU A 27 25.64 -4.00 7.09
N LYS A 28 24.53 -3.28 7.35
CA LYS A 28 24.40 -2.40 8.52
C LYS A 28 24.55 -3.19 9.81
N THR A 29 23.96 -4.38 9.90
CA THR A 29 24.11 -5.26 11.07
C THR A 29 25.55 -5.66 11.30
N ILE A 30 26.28 -6.05 10.26
CA ILE A 30 27.71 -6.38 10.36
C ILE A 30 28.51 -5.17 10.87
N ILE A 31 28.30 -3.99 10.29
CA ILE A 31 28.99 -2.75 10.71
C ILE A 31 28.70 -2.42 12.18
N PHE A 32 27.45 -2.50 12.61
CA PHE A 32 27.07 -2.24 14.00
C PHE A 32 27.70 -3.23 14.98
N LEU A 33 27.76 -4.52 14.63
CA LEU A 33 28.43 -5.52 15.46
C LEU A 33 29.94 -5.25 15.60
N ILE A 34 30.60 -4.80 14.52
CA ILE A 34 32.02 -4.41 14.56
C ILE A 34 32.21 -3.18 15.45
N LEU A 35 31.39 -2.14 15.27
CA LEU A 35 31.45 -0.92 16.09
C LEU A 35 31.21 -1.22 17.57
N TYR A 36 30.25 -2.08 17.89
CA TYR A 36 29.99 -2.49 19.26
C TYR A 36 31.17 -3.29 19.84
N SER A 37 31.79 -4.16 19.05
CA SER A 37 32.99 -4.89 19.48
C SER A 37 34.16 -3.95 19.79
N ILE A 38 34.37 -2.92 18.96
CA ILE A 38 35.38 -1.86 19.21
C ILE A 38 35.03 -1.07 20.47
N TYR A 39 33.76 -0.69 20.66
CA TYR A 39 33.29 0.02 21.84
C TYR A 39 33.52 -0.79 23.13
N ILE A 40 33.19 -2.08 23.13
CA ILE A 40 33.50 -2.98 24.25
C ILE A 40 35.01 -3.03 24.48
N TYR A 41 35.82 -3.19 23.43
CA TYR A 41 37.27 -3.25 23.55
C TYR A 41 37.86 -1.96 24.17
N LEU A 42 37.44 -0.78 23.68
CA LEU A 42 37.88 0.51 24.20
C LEU A 42 37.42 0.74 25.65
N GLY A 43 36.16 0.45 25.95
CA GLY A 43 35.64 0.58 27.32
C GLY A 43 36.32 -0.34 28.33
N MET A 44 36.89 -1.45 27.86
CA MET A 44 37.66 -2.38 28.68
C MET A 44 39.14 -1.97 28.85
N TYR A 45 39.69 -1.10 27.98
CA TYR A 45 41.10 -0.67 28.04
C TYR A 45 41.42 0.12 29.31
N ASP A 46 40.45 0.89 29.84
CA ASP A 46 40.63 1.67 31.07
C ASP A 46 40.62 0.80 32.35
N PHE A 47 40.22 -0.47 32.26
CA PHE A 47 40.24 -1.39 33.40
C PHE A 47 41.61 -2.06 33.52
N ARG A 48 42.43 -1.59 34.49
CA ARG A 48 43.74 -2.18 34.85
C ARG A 48 43.71 -3.69 35.16
N GLU A 49 42.56 -4.23 35.58
CA GLU A 49 42.37 -5.65 35.86
C GLU A 49 41.10 -6.16 35.17
N ILE A 50 41.31 -7.01 34.16
CA ILE A 50 40.26 -7.64 33.37
C ILE A 50 39.78 -8.89 34.10
N SER A 51 38.65 -8.77 34.80
CA SER A 51 37.94 -9.92 35.40
C SER A 51 36.66 -10.20 34.62
N LEU A 52 36.32 -11.49 34.45
CA LEU A 52 35.09 -11.94 33.76
C LEU A 52 33.82 -11.26 34.29
N SER A 53 33.71 -11.04 35.60
CA SER A 53 32.54 -10.40 36.22
C SER A 53 32.37 -8.93 35.82
N LYS A 54 33.48 -8.18 35.66
CA LYS A 54 33.46 -6.78 35.19
C LYS A 54 33.04 -6.70 33.71
N ILE A 55 33.55 -7.62 32.88
CA ILE A 55 33.16 -7.72 31.46
C ILE A 55 31.65 -7.95 31.34
N ILE A 56 31.12 -8.93 32.08
CA ILE A 56 29.70 -9.27 32.04
C ILE A 56 28.83 -8.07 32.46
N LYS A 57 29.20 -7.36 33.53
CA LYS A 57 28.47 -6.15 33.97
C LYS A 57 28.51 -5.03 32.93
N PHE A 58 29.65 -4.82 32.27
CA PHE A 58 29.79 -3.81 31.23
C PHE A 58 28.94 -4.11 29.99
N ILE A 59 28.93 -5.37 29.55
CA ILE A 59 28.07 -5.82 28.45
C ILE A 59 26.60 -5.64 28.82
N ILE A 60 26.17 -6.10 30.00
CA ILE A 60 24.78 -5.97 30.44
C ILE A 60 24.36 -4.49 30.51
N GLY A 61 25.24 -3.60 30.97
CA GLY A 61 24.94 -2.16 31.04
C GLY A 61 24.89 -1.45 29.69
N SER A 62 25.74 -1.86 28.73
CA SER A 62 25.84 -1.22 27.41
C SER A 62 24.91 -1.83 26.36
N PHE A 63 24.50 -3.08 26.53
CA PHE A 63 23.65 -3.80 25.58
C PHE A 63 22.30 -3.12 25.27
N PRO A 64 21.57 -2.55 26.25
CA PRO A 64 20.34 -1.81 25.96
C PRO A 64 20.57 -0.62 25.03
N PHE A 65 21.66 0.12 25.21
CA PHE A 65 22.02 1.24 24.34
C PHE A 65 22.39 0.76 22.93
N PHE A 66 23.10 -0.37 22.82
CA PHE A 66 23.38 -0.98 21.52
C PHE A 66 22.11 -1.40 20.81
N ILE A 67 21.17 -2.06 21.49
CA ILE A 67 19.87 -2.44 20.91
C ILE A 67 19.12 -1.19 20.44
N PHE A 68 19.07 -0.13 21.26
CA PHE A 68 18.38 1.10 20.90
C PHE A 68 18.94 1.71 19.60
N LEU A 69 20.26 1.91 19.52
CA LEU A 69 20.93 2.46 18.33
C LEU A 69 20.79 1.54 17.11
N TYR A 70 20.84 0.23 17.33
CA TYR A 70 20.68 -0.77 16.28
C TYR A 70 19.25 -0.80 15.71
N SER A 71 18.23 -0.71 16.58
CA SER A 71 16.83 -0.61 16.18
C SER A 71 16.57 0.61 15.32
N GLU A 72 17.13 1.76 15.69
CA GLU A 72 17.01 3.01 14.91
C GLU A 72 17.70 2.90 13.54
N ALA A 73 18.91 2.30 13.50
CA ALA A 73 19.64 2.07 12.25
C ALA A 73 18.93 1.10 11.30
N ILE A 74 18.23 0.09 11.83
CA ILE A 74 17.42 -0.86 11.06
C ILE A 74 16.08 -0.26 10.63
N SER A 75 15.49 0.61 11.44
CA SER A 75 14.20 1.26 11.15
C SER A 75 14.23 1.99 9.80
N GLY A 76 15.36 2.64 9.46
CA GLY A 76 15.57 3.26 8.15
C GLY A 76 15.80 2.30 6.98
N SER A 77 15.76 0.98 7.18
CA SER A 77 15.96 -0.06 6.16
C SER A 77 14.82 -1.07 6.12
N SER A 78 13.60 -0.58 6.31
CA SER A 78 12.38 -1.39 6.36
C SER A 78 11.89 -1.78 4.94
N LYS A 79 11.33 -2.98 4.78
CA LYS A 79 10.63 -3.38 3.55
C LYS A 79 9.38 -2.52 3.43
N GLU A 80 9.16 -1.91 2.28
CA GLU A 80 7.95 -1.14 2.00
C GLU A 80 7.16 -1.84 0.90
N ILE A 81 5.85 -1.85 1.04
CA ILE A 81 4.93 -2.38 0.04
C ILE A 81 3.89 -1.30 -0.22
N LEU A 82 3.79 -0.89 -1.48
CA LEU A 82 2.67 -0.10 -1.97
C LEU A 82 1.82 -1.01 -2.85
N CYS A 83 0.59 -1.29 -2.41
CA CYS A 83 -0.37 -2.03 -3.21
C CYS A 83 -1.42 -1.07 -3.76
N ILE A 84 -1.70 -1.18 -5.06
CA ILE A 84 -2.83 -0.51 -5.72
C ILE A 84 -3.88 -1.58 -5.92
N LYS A 85 -5.07 -1.40 -5.34
CA LYS A 85 -6.18 -2.33 -5.48
C LYS A 85 -7.46 -1.52 -5.65
N GLU A 86 -8.08 -1.66 -6.83
CA GLU A 86 -9.29 -0.90 -7.18
C GLU A 86 -9.05 0.59 -6.86
N ASN A 87 -9.88 1.21 -6.02
CA ASN A 87 -9.81 2.62 -5.66
C ASN A 87 -8.98 2.90 -4.39
N ASN A 88 -8.13 1.96 -3.98
CA ASN A 88 -7.36 2.07 -2.74
C ASN A 88 -5.86 1.87 -2.96
N LEU A 89 -5.07 2.79 -2.41
CA LEU A 89 -3.65 2.64 -2.21
C LEU A 89 -3.38 2.13 -0.79
N ILE A 90 -2.78 0.96 -0.67
CA ILE A 90 -2.43 0.36 0.62
C ILE A 90 -0.92 0.48 0.81
N LEU A 91 -0.55 1.29 1.80
CA LEU A 91 0.84 1.52 2.20
C LEU A 91 1.17 0.66 3.43
N LYS A 92 2.12 -0.27 3.27
CA LYS A 92 2.63 -1.10 4.37
C LYS A 92 4.14 -0.92 4.56
N LYS A 93 4.57 -0.79 5.81
CA LYS A 93 5.99 -0.70 6.18
C LYS A 93 6.34 -1.80 7.18
N TYR A 94 7.46 -2.47 6.92
CA TYR A 94 7.88 -3.67 7.64
C TYR A 94 9.29 -3.54 8.18
N MET A 95 9.44 -3.63 9.50
CA MET A 95 10.75 -3.79 10.13
C MET A 95 11.06 -5.29 10.19
N LEU A 96 12.08 -5.75 9.46
CA LEU A 96 12.39 -7.17 9.28
C LEU A 96 11.17 -7.95 8.74
N PHE A 97 10.48 -8.70 9.59
CA PHE A 97 9.24 -9.44 9.28
C PHE A 97 7.98 -8.83 9.92
N PHE A 98 8.13 -7.84 10.81
CA PHE A 98 7.03 -7.24 11.54
C PHE A 98 6.45 -6.04 10.77
N CYS A 99 5.14 -6.06 10.49
CA CYS A 99 4.41 -4.93 9.92
C CYS A 99 4.11 -3.92 11.02
N TYR A 100 4.84 -2.80 11.07
CA TYR A 100 4.61 -1.77 12.09
C TYR A 100 3.68 -0.65 11.62
N TYR A 101 3.43 -0.55 10.31
CA TYR A 101 2.59 0.47 9.73
C TYR A 101 1.79 -0.11 8.56
N SER A 102 0.48 0.08 8.59
CA SER A 102 -0.43 -0.27 7.50
C SER A 102 -1.51 0.80 7.42
N LYS A 103 -1.62 1.47 6.28
CA LYS A 103 -2.64 2.48 6.02
C LYS A 103 -3.26 2.26 4.65
N ILE A 104 -4.58 2.36 4.61
CA ILE A 104 -5.37 2.35 3.39
C ILE A 104 -5.69 3.80 3.08
N LEU A 105 -5.38 4.23 1.86
CA LEU A 105 -5.64 5.57 1.33
C LEU A 105 -6.61 5.39 0.17
N LYS A 106 -7.78 6.00 0.26
CA LYS A 106 -8.69 6.01 -0.87
C LYS A 106 -8.18 6.99 -1.92
N VAL A 107 -8.24 6.63 -3.19
CA VAL A 107 -7.79 7.48 -4.30
C VAL A 107 -8.54 8.82 -4.30
N GLU A 108 -9.83 8.81 -3.97
CA GLU A 108 -10.67 10.02 -3.87
C GLU A 108 -10.19 11.07 -2.85
N ASP A 109 -9.50 10.63 -1.81
CA ASP A 109 -9.00 11.51 -0.76
C ASP A 109 -7.60 12.07 -1.09
N ILE A 110 -6.93 11.54 -2.11
CA ILE A 110 -5.60 11.99 -2.54
C ILE A 110 -5.74 13.29 -3.31
N ARG A 111 -5.18 14.36 -2.74
CA ARG A 111 -5.17 15.69 -3.38
C ARG A 111 -3.97 15.86 -4.31
N GLU A 112 -2.82 15.35 -3.89
CA GLU A 112 -1.57 15.58 -4.58
C GLU A 112 -0.59 14.43 -4.30
N ILE A 113 0.10 14.01 -5.35
CA ILE A 113 1.23 13.09 -5.28
C ILE A 113 2.43 13.86 -5.81
N TYR A 114 3.46 14.00 -4.98
CA TYR A 114 4.66 14.71 -5.35
C TYR A 114 5.90 13.97 -4.86
N TYR A 115 7.05 14.31 -5.44
CA TYR A 115 8.31 13.69 -5.04
C TYR A 115 9.40 14.71 -4.75
N GLU A 116 10.26 14.38 -3.79
CA GLU A 116 11.45 15.15 -3.45
C GLU A 116 12.69 14.42 -3.96
N LYS A 117 13.50 15.10 -4.79
CA LYS A 117 14.72 14.53 -5.37
C LYS A 117 15.77 14.20 -4.31
N GLU A 118 15.96 15.10 -3.36
CA GLU A 118 16.90 14.93 -2.26
C GLU A 118 16.22 15.33 -0.94
N PRO A 119 15.50 14.39 -0.31
CA PRO A 119 14.87 14.67 0.97
C PRO A 119 15.94 14.94 2.03
N CYS A 120 15.80 16.07 2.74
CA CYS A 120 16.66 16.48 3.86
C CYS A 120 18.16 16.64 3.52
N LYS A 121 18.49 17.41 2.46
CA LYS A 121 19.88 17.77 2.08
C LYS A 121 20.79 18.20 3.22
N ASP A 122 20.24 18.99 4.15
CA ASP A 122 21.04 19.71 5.16
C ASP A 122 20.92 19.16 6.58
N TYR A 123 20.18 18.06 6.79
CA TYR A 123 19.96 17.52 8.12
C TYR A 123 20.80 16.27 8.39
N PRO A 124 21.49 16.20 9.55
CA PRO A 124 22.21 14.99 9.92
C PRO A 124 21.24 13.81 10.01
N PHE A 125 21.57 12.74 9.28
CA PHE A 125 20.77 11.54 9.05
C PHE A 125 20.19 10.89 10.33
N PHE A 126 20.84 11.11 11.48
CA PHE A 126 20.47 10.52 12.77
C PHE A 126 19.27 11.19 13.46
N PHE A 127 18.82 12.37 13.03
CA PHE A 127 17.71 13.11 13.69
C PHE A 127 16.45 13.27 12.85
N VAL A 128 16.42 12.70 11.64
CA VAL A 128 15.32 12.89 10.69
C VAL A 128 14.40 11.66 10.73
N SER A 129 13.09 11.88 10.88
CA SER A 129 12.11 10.79 10.83
C SER A 129 12.22 10.05 9.50
N THR A 130 12.08 8.72 9.55
CA THR A 130 12.25 7.86 8.36
C THR A 130 11.29 8.22 7.22
N ASP A 131 10.16 8.85 7.52
CA ASP A 131 9.18 9.32 6.54
C ASP A 131 9.61 10.60 5.82
N LEU A 132 10.39 11.49 6.44
CA LEU A 132 10.93 12.68 5.78
C LEU A 132 11.99 12.33 4.74
N LEU A 133 12.70 11.22 4.92
CA LEU A 133 13.77 10.75 4.02
C LEU A 133 13.26 10.02 2.77
N LYS A 134 11.94 9.96 2.59
CA LYS A 134 11.30 9.27 1.47
C LYS A 134 11.00 10.25 0.35
N ASN A 135 11.14 9.74 -0.88
CA ASN A 135 11.01 10.53 -2.08
C ASN A 135 9.55 10.81 -2.39
N ILE A 136 8.67 9.81 -2.40
CA ILE A 136 7.27 9.97 -2.84
C ILE A 136 6.39 10.31 -1.64
N LYS A 137 5.57 11.36 -1.79
CA LYS A 137 4.66 11.88 -0.77
C LYS A 137 3.24 11.99 -1.34
N PHE A 138 2.29 11.51 -0.55
CA PHE A 138 0.86 11.55 -0.82
C PHE A 138 0.23 12.52 0.17
N ARG A 139 -0.33 13.62 -0.33
CA ARG A 139 -1.16 14.52 0.47
C ARG A 139 -2.60 14.02 0.39
N VAL A 140 -3.12 13.58 1.53
CA VAL A 140 -4.44 12.95 1.62
C VAL A 140 -5.31 13.73 2.59
N LYS A 141 -6.55 14.01 2.18
CA LYS A 141 -7.57 14.59 3.03
C LYS A 141 -7.92 13.58 4.12
N GLU A 142 -7.57 13.85 5.36
CA GLU A 142 -7.98 12.98 6.48
C GLU A 142 -9.32 13.45 7.05
N ASN A 143 -9.50 14.77 7.18
CA ASN A 143 -10.72 15.41 7.64
C ASN A 143 -11.05 16.63 6.75
N GLU A 144 -12.19 17.29 6.98
CA GLU A 144 -12.56 18.51 6.24
C GLU A 144 -11.54 19.64 6.38
N PHE A 145 -10.81 19.67 7.50
CA PHE A 145 -9.93 20.78 7.88
C PHE A 145 -8.44 20.46 7.75
N GLU A 146 -8.07 19.18 7.63
CA GLU A 146 -6.67 18.76 7.73
C GLU A 146 -6.30 17.69 6.70
N ASP A 147 -5.17 17.95 6.04
CA ASP A 147 -4.50 16.99 5.18
C ASP A 147 -3.35 16.32 5.94
N LYS A 148 -3.20 15.01 5.76
CA LYS A 148 -2.04 14.25 6.24
C LYS A 148 -1.14 13.88 5.09
N ILE A 149 0.16 13.87 5.37
CA ILE A 149 1.18 13.44 4.41
C ILE A 149 1.58 12.00 4.73
N TYR A 150 1.49 11.14 3.73
CA TYR A 150 1.97 9.77 3.76
C TYR A 150 3.16 9.64 2.82
N ALA A 151 4.20 8.91 3.22
CA ALA A 151 5.45 8.86 2.46
C ALA A 151 5.92 7.43 2.16
N PHE A 152 6.46 7.24 0.94
CA PHE A 152 6.93 5.97 0.38
C PHE A 152 8.23 6.14 -0.40
N GLY A 153 9.09 5.12 -0.37
CA GLY A 153 10.25 5.05 -1.26
C GLY A 153 11.44 5.87 -0.77
N TYR A 154 12.27 5.26 0.06
CA TYR A 154 13.48 5.89 0.62
C TYR A 154 14.68 5.97 -0.36
N LYS A 155 15.26 7.12 -0.71
CA LYS A 155 16.40 7.18 -1.67
C LYS A 155 16.18 6.40 -2.99
N LEU A 156 14.99 6.49 -3.59
CA LEU A 156 14.75 5.98 -4.94
C LEU A 156 15.58 6.74 -5.97
N SER A 157 16.00 6.07 -7.04
CA SER A 157 16.58 6.74 -8.22
C SER A 157 15.50 7.49 -9.00
N GLU A 158 15.90 8.50 -9.81
CA GLU A 158 14.95 9.28 -10.60
C GLU A 158 14.11 8.40 -11.55
N HIS A 159 14.72 7.36 -12.13
CA HIS A 159 14.01 6.41 -12.98
C HIS A 159 12.94 5.63 -12.19
N GLU A 160 13.29 5.08 -11.02
CA GLU A 160 12.35 4.34 -10.19
C GLU A 160 11.20 5.24 -9.70
N ILE A 161 11.49 6.50 -9.38
CA ILE A 161 10.45 7.47 -9.00
C ILE A 161 9.48 7.66 -10.16
N ALA A 162 9.99 7.95 -11.36
CA ALA A 162 9.17 8.22 -12.53
C ALA A 162 8.29 7.02 -12.91
N GLU A 163 8.84 5.81 -12.88
CA GLU A 163 8.10 4.57 -13.15
C GLU A 163 6.94 4.39 -12.16
N ILE A 164 7.22 4.51 -10.86
CA ILE A 164 6.21 4.38 -9.81
C ILE A 164 5.13 5.47 -9.91
N THR A 165 5.52 6.73 -10.10
CA THR A 165 4.54 7.83 -10.19
C THR A 165 3.67 7.72 -11.43
N ASN A 166 4.24 7.35 -12.59
CA ASN A 166 3.47 7.18 -13.82
C ASN A 166 2.43 6.07 -13.67
N GLU A 167 2.79 4.93 -13.08
CA GLU A 167 1.84 3.85 -12.85
C GLU A 167 0.69 4.25 -11.92
N ILE A 168 0.99 4.99 -10.84
CA ILE A 168 -0.05 5.49 -9.93
C ILE A 168 -0.94 6.50 -10.66
N GLU A 169 -0.37 7.44 -11.42
CA GLU A 169 -1.14 8.43 -12.17
C GLU A 169 -2.02 7.79 -13.25
N GLU A 170 -1.52 6.79 -13.97
CA GLU A 170 -2.31 6.06 -14.99
C GLU A 170 -3.52 5.37 -14.35
N HIS A 171 -3.32 4.68 -13.22
CA HIS A 171 -4.42 4.06 -12.48
C HIS A 171 -5.47 5.09 -12.03
N ILE A 172 -5.04 6.22 -11.45
CA ILE A 172 -5.94 7.29 -10.99
C ILE A 172 -6.69 7.93 -12.19
N LYS A 173 -6.03 8.11 -13.33
CA LYS A 173 -6.65 8.68 -14.54
C LYS A 173 -7.72 7.77 -15.13
N VAL A 174 -7.43 6.48 -15.29
CA VAL A 174 -8.39 5.49 -15.83
C VAL A 174 -9.63 5.46 -14.93
N GLU A 175 -9.45 5.42 -13.62
CA GLU A 175 -10.54 5.37 -12.66
C GLU A 175 -11.41 6.65 -12.69
N ASN A 176 -10.80 7.83 -12.78
CA ASN A 176 -11.53 9.09 -12.90
C ASN A 176 -12.36 9.16 -14.20
N VAL A 177 -11.82 8.69 -15.32
CA VAL A 177 -12.54 8.61 -16.60
C VAL A 177 -13.71 7.64 -16.50
N GLU A 178 -13.53 6.48 -15.86
CA GLU A 178 -14.64 5.55 -15.61
C GLU A 178 -15.72 6.16 -14.71
N LYS A 179 -15.33 6.90 -13.67
CA LYS A 179 -16.26 7.58 -12.75
C LYS A 179 -17.04 8.70 -13.44
N GLU A 180 -16.39 9.50 -14.27
CA GLU A 180 -17.05 10.52 -15.10
C GLU A 180 -18.04 9.86 -16.08
N ASN A 181 -17.61 8.83 -16.80
CA ASN A 181 -18.48 8.06 -17.71
C ASN A 181 -19.70 7.46 -16.98
N LEU A 182 -19.52 6.96 -15.75
CA LEU A 182 -20.61 6.45 -14.91
C LEU A 182 -21.56 7.56 -14.47
N SER A 183 -21.03 8.74 -14.13
CA SER A 183 -21.83 9.89 -13.72
C SER A 183 -22.67 10.44 -14.87
N GLU A 184 -22.14 10.47 -16.08
CA GLU A 184 -22.89 10.85 -17.29
C GLU A 184 -24.01 9.85 -17.59
N LYS A 185 -23.70 8.55 -17.50
CA LYS A 185 -24.68 7.47 -17.67
C LYS A 185 -25.81 7.53 -16.65
N TYR A 186 -25.61 8.14 -15.49
CA TYR A 186 -26.69 8.31 -14.50
C TYR A 186 -27.87 9.13 -15.04
N ASN A 187 -27.62 10.00 -16.02
CA ASN A 187 -28.63 10.83 -16.68
C ASN A 187 -29.30 10.15 -17.88
N TYR A 188 -28.91 8.91 -18.23
CA TYR A 188 -29.48 8.19 -19.36
C TYR A 188 -30.87 7.62 -19.04
N SER A 189 -31.59 7.21 -20.09
CA SER A 189 -32.87 6.50 -19.92
C SER A 189 -32.67 5.19 -19.12
N LEU A 190 -33.75 4.70 -18.51
CA LEU A 190 -33.71 3.47 -17.71
C LEU A 190 -33.15 2.28 -18.51
N ASP A 191 -33.61 2.10 -19.74
CA ASP A 191 -33.18 1.00 -20.61
C ASP A 191 -31.68 1.06 -20.94
N GLU A 192 -31.15 2.25 -21.19
CA GLU A 192 -29.73 2.45 -21.47
C GLU A 192 -28.84 2.20 -20.25
N ARG A 193 -29.28 2.63 -19.06
CA ARG A 193 -28.59 2.33 -17.80
C ARG A 193 -28.58 0.84 -17.48
N TYR A 194 -29.72 0.19 -17.70
CA TYR A 194 -29.88 -1.25 -17.51
C TYR A 194 -28.95 -2.04 -18.44
N ASN A 195 -28.99 -1.76 -19.75
CA ASN A 195 -28.13 -2.40 -20.72
C ASN A 195 -26.65 -2.21 -20.42
N TYR A 196 -26.26 -1.03 -19.93
CA TYR A 196 -24.88 -0.79 -19.54
C TYR A 196 -24.45 -1.63 -18.33
N ILE A 197 -25.26 -1.68 -17.27
CA ILE A 197 -24.97 -2.49 -16.07
C ILE A 197 -24.94 -3.97 -16.43
N LEU A 198 -25.90 -4.45 -17.21
CA LEU A 198 -26.00 -5.84 -17.65
C LEU A 198 -24.76 -6.28 -18.44
N ASN A 199 -24.36 -5.49 -19.44
CA ASN A 199 -23.15 -5.80 -20.22
C ASN A 199 -21.90 -5.76 -19.32
N LYS A 200 -21.79 -4.83 -18.37
CA LYS A 200 -20.64 -4.78 -17.45
C LYS A 200 -20.56 -6.03 -16.56
N ILE A 201 -21.69 -6.53 -16.07
CA ILE A 201 -21.76 -7.78 -15.28
C ILE A 201 -21.35 -8.99 -16.14
N LEU A 202 -21.81 -9.04 -17.40
CA LEU A 202 -21.48 -10.11 -18.33
C LEU A 202 -19.99 -10.10 -18.74
N ASP A 203 -19.43 -8.91 -18.99
CA ASP A 203 -18.02 -8.75 -19.39
C ASP A 203 -17.05 -9.06 -18.25
N GLU A 204 -17.38 -8.67 -17.01
CA GLU A 204 -16.52 -8.88 -15.83
C GLU A 204 -16.75 -10.24 -15.13
N GLU A 205 -17.83 -10.96 -15.49
CA GLU A 205 -18.32 -12.21 -14.87
C GLU A 205 -18.46 -12.13 -13.32
N LYS A 206 -18.48 -10.92 -12.76
CA LYS A 206 -18.48 -10.63 -11.32
C LYS A 206 -19.45 -9.50 -11.02
N LEU A 207 -20.25 -9.65 -9.98
CA LEU A 207 -21.19 -8.64 -9.50
C LEU A 207 -20.74 -8.12 -8.13
N PHE A 208 -20.41 -6.83 -8.07
CA PHE A 208 -20.08 -6.13 -6.82
C PHE A 208 -21.32 -5.41 -6.29
N ILE A 209 -21.79 -5.81 -5.11
CA ILE A 209 -22.89 -5.13 -4.41
C ILE A 209 -22.32 -4.49 -3.15
N SER A 210 -22.34 -3.16 -3.11
CA SER A 210 -21.99 -2.38 -1.93
C SER A 210 -23.28 -2.01 -1.20
N GLU A 211 -23.47 -2.53 0.01
CA GLU A 211 -24.39 -1.93 0.98
C GLU A 211 -23.57 -1.04 1.92
N LYS A 212 -24.17 0.02 2.46
CA LYS A 212 -23.55 1.19 3.12
C LYS A 212 -22.32 0.96 4.02
N ASP A 213 -22.13 -0.26 4.55
CA ASP A 213 -21.00 -0.65 5.40
C ASP A 213 -20.36 -2.02 5.05
N ASN A 214 -20.78 -2.71 3.98
CA ASN A 214 -20.27 -4.03 3.57
C ASN A 214 -20.22 -4.19 2.04
N ASN A 215 -19.08 -4.66 1.54
CA ASN A 215 -18.90 -5.02 0.13
C ASN A 215 -19.12 -6.53 -0.06
N PHE A 216 -20.11 -6.92 -0.85
CA PHE A 216 -20.35 -8.30 -1.27
C PHE A 216 -19.82 -8.51 -2.69
N ILE A 217 -18.95 -9.51 -2.86
CA ILE A 217 -18.52 -9.99 -4.17
C ILE A 217 -19.36 -11.24 -4.47
N ILE A 218 -20.27 -11.13 -5.42
CA ILE A 218 -20.99 -12.28 -5.97
C ILE A 218 -20.27 -12.64 -7.26
N ASN A 219 -19.47 -13.71 -7.23
CA ASN A 219 -19.04 -14.34 -8.48
C ASN A 219 -20.30 -14.86 -9.16
N GLY A 220 -20.54 -14.46 -10.41
CA GLY A 220 -21.68 -14.95 -11.17
C GLY A 220 -21.55 -16.46 -11.33
N ASP A 221 -22.46 -17.22 -10.73
CA ASP A 221 -22.57 -18.65 -11.03
C ASP A 221 -22.94 -18.79 -12.52
N SER A 222 -22.47 -19.85 -13.17
CA SER A 222 -22.66 -20.07 -14.61
C SER A 222 -24.13 -20.11 -15.04
N GLU A 223 -25.03 -20.42 -14.11
CA GLU A 223 -26.49 -20.39 -14.30
C GLU A 223 -27.04 -18.96 -14.23
N ALA A 224 -26.55 -18.13 -13.31
CA ALA A 224 -26.93 -16.72 -13.20
C ALA A 224 -26.47 -15.89 -14.42
N ILE A 225 -25.28 -16.19 -14.97
CA ILE A 225 -24.77 -15.54 -16.19
C ILE A 225 -25.65 -15.90 -17.41
N LYS A 226 -26.11 -17.15 -17.52
CA LYS A 226 -27.03 -17.56 -18.59
C LYS A 226 -28.40 -16.90 -18.47
N ASP A 227 -28.93 -16.80 -17.26
CA ASP A 227 -30.20 -16.11 -17.01
C ASP A 227 -30.09 -14.61 -17.35
N LEU A 228 -28.92 -13.99 -17.09
CA LEU A 228 -28.59 -12.62 -17.51
C LEU A 228 -28.53 -12.48 -19.05
N GLU A 229 -27.91 -13.42 -19.76
CA GLU A 229 -27.89 -13.39 -21.24
C GLU A 229 -29.31 -13.48 -21.84
N ILE A 230 -30.17 -14.33 -21.28
CA ILE A 230 -31.58 -14.46 -21.72
C ILE A 230 -32.37 -13.18 -21.46
N SER A 231 -32.03 -12.44 -20.39
CA SER A 231 -32.67 -11.18 -20.02
C SER A 231 -32.30 -9.99 -20.92
N LYS A 232 -31.25 -10.09 -21.74
CA LYS A 232 -30.80 -9.00 -22.62
C LYS A 232 -31.82 -8.62 -23.69
N ASP A 233 -32.68 -9.56 -24.08
CA ASP A 233 -33.62 -9.41 -25.19
C ASP A 233 -35.08 -9.17 -24.73
N MET A 234 -35.32 -8.99 -23.42
CA MET A 234 -36.66 -8.67 -22.89
C MET A 234 -36.86 -7.16 -22.69
N ASN A 235 -38.09 -6.66 -22.90
CA ASN A 235 -38.47 -5.32 -22.45
C ASN A 235 -38.70 -5.35 -20.94
N PHE A 236 -37.88 -4.62 -20.17
CA PHE A 236 -37.94 -4.59 -18.70
C PHE A 236 -38.64 -3.32 -18.19
N GLU A 237 -39.55 -3.46 -17.24
CA GLU A 237 -40.03 -2.35 -16.39
C GLU A 237 -39.21 -2.25 -15.08
N GLU A 238 -39.32 -1.13 -14.35
CA GLU A 238 -38.58 -0.90 -13.09
C GLU A 238 -38.90 -1.99 -12.02
N ILE A 239 -40.13 -2.50 -12.02
CA ILE A 239 -40.56 -3.62 -11.18
C ILE A 239 -39.84 -4.92 -11.57
N ASP A 240 -39.63 -5.16 -12.85
CA ASP A 240 -38.96 -6.36 -13.35
C ASP A 240 -37.49 -6.38 -12.93
N PHE A 241 -36.83 -5.21 -12.89
CA PHE A 241 -35.47 -5.08 -12.34
C PHE A 241 -35.41 -5.42 -10.85
N TYR A 242 -36.35 -4.91 -10.05
CA TYR A 242 -36.40 -5.22 -8.62
C TYR A 242 -36.66 -6.72 -8.38
N ILE A 243 -37.62 -7.31 -9.10
CA ILE A 243 -37.93 -8.74 -9.04
C ILE A 243 -36.71 -9.56 -9.45
N PHE A 244 -36.02 -9.16 -10.52
CA PHE A 244 -34.80 -9.82 -10.99
C PHE A 244 -33.68 -9.77 -9.94
N TYR A 245 -33.41 -8.57 -9.41
CA TYR A 245 -32.45 -8.37 -8.34
C TYR A 245 -32.77 -9.24 -7.12
N VAL A 246 -34.02 -9.24 -6.65
CA VAL A 246 -34.43 -10.01 -5.47
C VAL A 246 -34.31 -11.52 -5.70
N ASN A 247 -34.77 -12.02 -6.85
CA ASN A 247 -34.92 -13.45 -7.09
C ASN A 247 -33.64 -14.13 -7.58
N TYR A 248 -32.82 -13.43 -8.36
CA TYR A 248 -31.66 -13.99 -9.05
C TYR A 248 -30.34 -13.49 -8.45
N LEU A 249 -30.24 -12.20 -8.11
CA LEU A 249 -29.00 -11.60 -7.62
C LEU A 249 -28.88 -11.61 -6.08
N SER A 250 -29.99 -11.44 -5.36
CA SER A 250 -30.03 -11.25 -3.90
C SER A 250 -30.18 -12.56 -3.13
N LYS A 251 -30.12 -13.74 -3.77
CA LYS A 251 -30.17 -15.01 -3.04
C LYS A 251 -28.95 -15.15 -2.13
N LYS A 252 -29.11 -14.68 -0.89
CA LYS A 252 -28.31 -15.06 0.27
C LYS A 252 -28.26 -16.59 0.28
N ARG A 253 -27.09 -17.16 0.01
CA ARG A 253 -26.76 -18.47 0.55
C ARG A 253 -26.76 -18.31 2.07
N ILE A 254 -27.83 -18.80 2.70
CA ILE A 254 -27.82 -19.21 4.11
C ILE A 254 -26.81 -20.34 4.25
#